data_AF-A0A0C3A2Z8-F1
#
_entry.id   AF-A0A0C3A2Z8-F1
#
_cell.length_a   1.000
_cell.length_b   1.000
_cell.length_c   1.000
_cell.angle_alpha   90.00
_cell.angle_beta   90.00
_cell.angle_gamma   90.00
#
_symmetry.space_group_name_H-M   'P 1'
#
loop_
_entity.id
_entity.type
_entity.pdbx_description
1 polymer ?
#
loop_
_entity_poly.entity_id
_entity_poly.type
_entity_poly.pdbx_seq_one_letter_code
_entity_poly.pdbx_strand_id
1 'polypeptide(L)'
;ILDEGYNDLENILTHLVNKTALFPQQIMDRWHKSKGQVINRVNHWNLYAKYLVKHEDQERQRLGLLSDLYTKFKEENNKAWQEILELHDLLESSEALPQTIAHCMQSFGKIKRWLINLVKGAAAKHGFEVALVMCGKVINEDASLGFTHTT
;
A
#
# COMPACT_ATOMS: atom_id res chain seq x y z
N ILE A 1 23.84 -13.92 26.18
CA ILE A 1 23.34 -13.57 24.84
C ILE A 1 21.81 -13.53 24.78
N LEU A 2 21.06 -14.63 24.93
CA LEU A 2 19.59 -14.60 24.89
C LEU A 2 18.99 -13.82 26.07
N ASP A 3 19.42 -14.13 27.30
CA ASP A 3 18.92 -13.43 28.51
C ASP A 3 19.25 -11.94 28.52
N GLU A 4 20.40 -11.56 27.97
CA GLU A 4 20.82 -10.17 27.78
C GLU A 4 19.87 -9.42 26.85
N GLY A 5 19.51 -10.04 25.72
CA GLY A 5 18.54 -9.47 24.79
C GLY A 5 17.13 -9.35 25.38
N TYR A 6 16.70 -10.28 26.21
CA TYR A 6 15.41 -10.18 26.92
C TYR A 6 15.42 -9.04 27.94
N ASN A 7 16.50 -8.90 28.70
CA ASN A 7 16.65 -7.81 29.67
C ASN A 7 16.65 -6.45 28.97
N ASP A 8 17.31 -6.32 27.82
CA ASP A 8 17.31 -5.08 27.04
C ASP A 8 15.91 -4.73 26.53
N LEU A 9 15.14 -5.71 26.05
CA LEU A 9 13.76 -5.52 25.63
C LEU A 9 12.85 -5.11 26.79
N GLU A 10 13.02 -5.73 27.95
CA GLU A 10 12.25 -5.41 29.15
C GLU A 10 12.58 -4.00 29.67
N ASN A 11 13.85 -3.59 29.60
CA ASN A 11 14.28 -2.23 29.93
C ASN A 11 13.67 -1.19 28.99
N ILE A 12 13.68 -1.45 27.68
CA ILE A 12 13.05 -0.57 26.67
C ILE A 12 11.54 -0.47 26.92
N LEU A 13 10.88 -1.60 27.17
CA LEU A 13 9.44 -1.65 27.42
C LEU A 13 9.07 -0.86 28.68
N THR A 14 9.83 -1.05 29.76
CA THR A 14 9.65 -0.33 31.03
C THR A 14 9.86 1.18 30.85
N HIS A 15 10.88 1.58 30.11
CA HIS A 15 11.12 2.99 29.79
C HIS A 15 9.96 3.60 28.97
N LEU A 16 9.41 2.86 28.01
CA LEU A 16 8.26 3.30 27.22
C LEU A 16 6.98 3.41 28.05
N VAL A 17 6.73 2.48 28.97
CA VAL A 17 5.61 2.52 29.91
C VAL A 17 5.70 3.79 30.76
N ASN A 18 6.86 4.06 31.35
CA ASN A 18 7.09 5.24 32.18
C ASN A 18 6.91 6.56 31.41
N LYS A 19 7.34 6.61 30.15
CA LYS A 19 7.26 7.81 29.32
C LYS A 19 5.86 8.08 28.75
N THR A 20 5.07 7.02 28.52
CA THR A 20 3.78 7.14 27.82
C THR A 20 2.56 6.88 28.69
N ALA A 21 2.76 6.38 29.92
CA ALA A 21 1.72 5.91 30.84
C ALA A 21 0.79 4.84 30.20
N LEU A 22 1.26 4.14 29.18
CA LEU A 22 0.53 3.07 28.50
C LEU A 22 0.93 1.71 29.07
N PHE A 23 -0.01 0.77 29.06
CA PHE A 23 0.30 -0.60 29.43
C PHE A 23 1.21 -1.26 28.39
N PRO A 24 2.10 -2.19 28.80
CA PRO A 24 2.98 -2.93 27.89
C PRO A 24 2.26 -3.53 26.67
N GLN A 25 1.07 -4.10 26.89
CA GLN A 25 0.27 -4.65 25.78
C GLN A 25 -0.21 -3.57 24.80
N GLN A 26 -0.56 -2.37 25.27
CA GLN A 26 -0.96 -1.27 24.39
C GLN A 26 0.22 -0.73 23.57
N ILE A 27 1.43 -0.73 24.15
CA ILE A 27 2.67 -0.37 23.44
C ILE A 27 2.96 -1.41 22.36
N MET A 28 2.86 -2.69 22.69
CA MET A 28 2.99 -3.78 21.73
C MET A 28 1.94 -3.68 20.63
N ASP A 29 0.66 -3.46 20.95
CA ASP A 29 -0.40 -3.31 19.96
C ASP A 29 -0.17 -2.10 19.04
N ARG A 30 0.31 -0.98 19.58
CA ARG A 30 0.67 0.20 18.78
C ARG A 30 1.90 -0.04 17.90
N TRP A 31 2.88 -0.80 18.39
CA TRP A 31 4.02 -1.24 17.60
C TRP A 31 3.57 -2.15 16.46
N HIS A 32 2.75 -3.17 16.73
CA HIS A 32 2.20 -4.06 15.70
C HIS A 32 1.29 -3.30 14.71
N LYS A 33 0.52 -2.30 15.17
CA LYS A 33 -0.29 -1.47 14.25
C LYS A 33 0.56 -0.56 13.38
N SER A 34 1.65 0.00 13.90
CA SER A 34 2.53 0.94 13.17
C SER A 34 3.63 0.27 12.34
N LYS A 35 4.10 -0.91 12.75
CA LYS A 35 5.19 -1.66 12.12
C LYS A 35 4.76 -3.03 11.59
N GLY A 36 3.78 -3.68 12.20
CA GLY A 36 3.20 -4.93 11.66
C GLY A 36 2.43 -4.73 10.35
N GLN A 37 1.90 -3.52 10.09
CA GLN A 37 1.40 -3.17 8.75
C GLN A 37 2.52 -3.03 7.70
N VAL A 38 3.76 -2.73 8.12
CA VAL A 38 4.91 -2.56 7.23
C VAL A 38 5.51 -3.92 6.83
N ILE A 39 5.33 -4.96 7.66
CA ILE A 39 5.99 -6.26 7.45
C ILE A 39 5.27 -7.17 6.44
N ASN A 40 3.95 -7.04 6.21
CA ASN A 40 3.26 -7.90 5.23
C ASN A 40 1.90 -7.34 4.81
N ARG A 41 1.86 -6.39 3.87
CA ARG A 41 0.60 -6.12 3.16
C ARG A 41 0.65 -6.38 1.67
N VAL A 42 1.82 -6.25 1.06
CA VAL A 42 2.05 -6.52 -0.36
C VAL A 42 3.41 -7.19 -0.48
N ASN A 43 3.43 -8.45 -0.89
CA ASN A 43 4.67 -9.11 -1.27
C ASN A 43 5.02 -8.65 -2.69
N HIS A 44 5.86 -7.61 -2.81
CA HIS A 44 6.21 -7.04 -4.12
C HIS A 44 6.98 -8.01 -5.01
N TRP A 45 7.63 -9.04 -4.46
CA TRP A 45 8.19 -10.12 -5.27
C TRP A 45 7.08 -10.91 -5.97
N ASN A 46 5.96 -11.19 -5.27
CA ASN A 46 4.81 -11.85 -5.89
C ASN A 46 4.15 -10.97 -6.96
N LEU A 47 4.08 -9.65 -6.75
CA LEU A 47 3.60 -8.73 -7.78
C LEU A 47 4.52 -8.70 -8.99
N TYR A 48 5.84 -8.67 -8.75
CA TYR A 48 6.83 -8.74 -9.81
C TYR A 48 6.75 -10.05 -10.59
N ALA A 49 6.60 -11.19 -9.91
CA ALA A 49 6.44 -12.48 -10.58
C ALA A 49 5.22 -12.51 -11.51
N LYS A 50 4.08 -11.95 -11.06
CA LYS A 50 2.89 -11.79 -11.93
C LYS A 50 3.13 -10.87 -13.11
N TYR A 51 3.79 -9.74 -12.88
CA TYR A 51 4.17 -8.78 -13.93
C TYR A 51 5.07 -9.44 -14.98
N LEU A 52 6.11 -10.16 -14.52
CA LEU A 52 7.10 -10.81 -15.38
C LEU A 52 6.47 -11.86 -16.28
N VAL A 53 5.48 -12.64 -15.80
CA VAL A 53 4.77 -13.63 -16.63
C VAL A 53 4.11 -13.00 -17.87
N LYS A 54 3.63 -11.76 -17.77
CA LYS A 54 3.00 -11.05 -18.90
C LYS A 54 3.97 -10.27 -19.77
N HIS A 55 5.10 -9.86 -19.18
CA HIS A 55 6.10 -9.02 -19.83
C HIS A 55 7.40 -9.77 -20.10
N GLU A 56 7.40 -11.11 -20.09
CA GLU A 56 8.61 -11.92 -20.10
C GLU A 56 9.52 -11.60 -21.30
N ASP A 57 8.96 -11.54 -22.51
CA ASP A 57 9.73 -11.24 -23.72
C ASP A 57 10.28 -9.81 -23.73
N GLN A 58 9.50 -8.86 -23.21
CA GLN A 58 9.88 -7.45 -23.12
C GLN A 58 10.98 -7.25 -22.07
N GLU A 59 10.84 -7.87 -20.90
CA GLU A 59 11.82 -7.82 -19.82
C GLU A 59 13.10 -8.56 -20.23
N ARG A 60 13.02 -9.67 -20.95
CA ARG A 60 14.19 -10.37 -21.50
C ARG A 60 14.93 -9.54 -22.54
N GLN A 61 14.22 -8.79 -23.39
CA GLN A 61 14.85 -7.87 -24.33
C GLN A 61 15.43 -6.63 -23.66
N ARG A 62 14.74 -6.09 -22.65
CA ARG A 62 15.12 -4.86 -21.95
C ARG A 62 16.28 -5.08 -20.96
N LEU A 63 16.21 -6.14 -20.17
CA LEU A 63 17.10 -6.41 -19.03
C LEU A 63 18.09 -7.56 -19.28
N GLY A 64 17.91 -8.33 -20.36
CA GLY A 64 18.73 -9.48 -20.73
C GLY A 64 18.30 -10.80 -20.08
N LEU A 65 19.12 -11.84 -20.26
CA LEU A 65 18.85 -13.24 -19.84
C LEU A 65 19.20 -13.58 -18.38
N LEU A 66 19.57 -12.60 -17.55
CA LEU A 66 20.24 -12.85 -16.27
C LEU A 66 19.30 -13.07 -15.09
N SER A 67 19.75 -13.87 -14.12
CA SER A 67 19.01 -14.35 -12.93
C SER A 67 18.57 -13.26 -11.92
N ASP A 68 18.73 -11.98 -12.24
CA ASP A 68 18.49 -10.84 -11.35
C ASP A 68 17.58 -9.76 -11.97
N LEU A 69 16.63 -10.18 -12.82
CA LEU A 69 15.67 -9.27 -13.47
C LEU A 69 14.95 -8.35 -12.47
N TYR A 70 14.60 -8.87 -11.28
CA TYR A 70 13.95 -8.07 -10.24
C TYR A 70 14.86 -6.99 -9.64
N THR A 71 16.15 -7.27 -9.49
CA THR A 71 17.10 -6.28 -8.97
C THR A 71 17.29 -5.16 -9.99
N LYS A 72 17.48 -5.51 -11.27
CA LYS A 72 17.56 -4.53 -12.35
C LYS A 72 16.28 -3.71 -12.52
N PHE A 73 15.12 -4.37 -12.42
CA PHE A 73 13.82 -3.69 -12.45
C PHE A 73 13.73 -2.60 -11.37
N LYS A 74 14.22 -2.88 -10.15
CA LYS A 74 14.27 -1.87 -9.08
C LYS A 74 15.24 -0.74 -9.38
N GLU A 75 16.42 -1.07 -9.92
CA GLU A 75 17.45 -0.09 -10.26
C GLU A 75 16.96 0.91 -11.33
N GLU A 76 16.35 0.41 -12.41
CA GLU A 76 15.83 1.26 -13.50
C GLU A 76 14.66 2.14 -13.05
N ASN A 77 13.80 1.63 -12.19
CA ASN A 77 12.59 2.34 -11.75
C ASN A 77 12.78 3.12 -10.44
N ASN A 78 13.98 3.07 -9.86
CA ASN A 78 14.40 3.81 -8.66
C ASN A 78 13.29 3.84 -7.60
N LYS A 79 12.90 5.01 -7.05
CA LYS A 79 11.90 5.08 -5.97
C LYS A 79 10.47 4.64 -6.38
N ALA A 80 10.18 4.50 -7.68
CA ALA A 80 8.83 4.23 -8.19
C ALA A 80 8.56 2.73 -8.43
N TRP A 81 9.55 1.84 -8.27
CA TRP A 81 9.40 0.42 -8.62
C TRP A 81 8.22 -0.27 -7.90
N GLN A 82 7.94 0.11 -6.65
CA GLN A 82 6.82 -0.44 -5.87
C GLN A 82 5.48 0.03 -6.40
N GLU A 83 5.38 1.32 -6.71
CA GLU A 83 4.16 1.96 -7.22
C GLU A 83 3.78 1.39 -8.59
N ILE A 84 4.78 1.11 -9.44
CA ILE A 84 4.57 0.49 -10.76
C ILE A 84 3.95 -0.90 -10.61
N LEU A 85 4.49 -1.74 -9.71
CA LEU A 85 3.97 -3.08 -9.49
C LEU A 85 2.57 -3.09 -8.87
N GLU A 86 2.32 -2.19 -7.92
CA GLU A 86 1.01 -2.04 -7.31
C GLU A 86 -0.03 -1.51 -8.30
N LEU A 87 0.35 -0.56 -9.17
CA LEU A 87 -0.50 -0.03 -10.21
C LEU A 87 -0.84 -1.11 -11.25
N HIS A 88 0.16 -1.91 -11.65
CA HIS A 88 -0.06 -3.01 -12.57
C HIS A 88 -1.02 -4.06 -11.99
N ASP A 89 -0.84 -4.52 -10.74
CA ASP A 89 -1.77 -5.47 -10.10
C ASP A 89 -3.18 -4.86 -9.93
N LEU A 90 -3.27 -3.56 -9.70
CA LEU A 90 -4.55 -2.84 -9.62
C LEU A 90 -5.27 -2.85 -10.98
N LEU A 91 -4.58 -2.50 -12.06
CA LEU A 91 -5.12 -2.47 -13.42
C LEU A 91 -5.59 -3.86 -13.86
N GLU A 92 -4.75 -4.87 -13.64
CA GLU A 92 -5.08 -6.28 -13.88
C GLU A 92 -6.33 -6.74 -13.12
N SER A 93 -6.47 -6.35 -11.85
CA SER A 93 -7.66 -6.67 -11.07
C SER A 93 -8.92 -5.90 -11.49
N SER A 94 -8.77 -4.85 -12.31
CA SER A 94 -9.87 -4.05 -12.84
C SER A 94 -10.38 -4.54 -14.20
N GLU A 95 -9.51 -5.13 -15.03
CA GLU A 95 -9.89 -5.73 -16.32
C GLU A 95 -10.62 -7.08 -16.17
N ALA A 96 -10.40 -7.77 -15.06
CA ALA A 96 -11.18 -8.95 -14.70
C ALA A 96 -12.65 -8.57 -14.46
N LEU A 97 -13.55 -9.01 -15.34
CA LEU A 97 -14.98 -8.81 -15.21
C LEU A 97 -15.42 -9.26 -13.80
N PRO A 98 -16.00 -8.39 -12.97
CA PRO A 98 -16.33 -8.76 -11.61
C PRO A 98 -17.41 -9.85 -11.63
N GLN A 99 -17.02 -11.08 -11.27
CA GLN A 99 -17.94 -12.21 -11.21
C GLN A 99 -18.94 -12.09 -10.05
N THR A 100 -18.66 -11.23 -9.06
CA THR A 100 -19.51 -11.02 -7.88
C THR A 100 -19.46 -9.58 -7.37
N ILE A 101 -20.52 -9.14 -6.67
CA ILE A 101 -20.58 -7.84 -5.97
C ILE A 101 -19.44 -7.70 -4.94
N ALA A 102 -19.06 -8.81 -4.28
CA ALA A 102 -17.93 -8.82 -3.35
C ALA A 102 -16.61 -8.46 -4.05
N HIS A 103 -16.39 -8.94 -5.28
CA HIS A 103 -15.23 -8.57 -6.08
C HIS A 103 -15.24 -7.09 -6.43
N CYS A 104 -16.39 -6.53 -6.85
CA CYS A 104 -16.54 -5.08 -7.08
C CYS A 104 -16.18 -4.25 -5.84
N MET A 105 -16.71 -4.63 -4.67
CA MET A 105 -16.44 -3.92 -3.42
C MET A 105 -14.96 -4.00 -3.02
N GLN A 106 -14.32 -5.14 -3.27
CA GLN A 106 -12.90 -5.32 -3.01
C GLN A 106 -12.04 -4.46 -3.95
N SER A 107 -12.33 -4.45 -5.25
CA SER A 107 -11.63 -3.62 -6.23
C SER A 107 -11.82 -2.14 -5.95
N PHE A 108 -13.05 -1.70 -5.66
CA PHE A 108 -13.33 -0.33 -5.22
C PHE A 108 -12.54 0.03 -3.95
N GLY A 109 -12.49 -0.87 -2.98
CA GLY A 109 -11.72 -0.69 -1.75
C GLY A 109 -10.20 -0.56 -1.98
N LYS A 110 -9.65 -1.28 -2.97
CA LYS A 110 -8.24 -1.14 -3.39
C LYS A 110 -8.00 0.23 -4.03
N ILE A 111 -8.82 0.61 -5.02
CA ILE A 111 -8.69 1.90 -5.74
C ILE A 111 -8.81 3.07 -4.77
N LYS A 112 -9.83 3.06 -3.90
CA LYS A 112 -10.03 4.07 -2.84
C LYS A 112 -8.77 4.25 -2.00
N ARG A 113 -8.16 3.15 -1.57
CA ARG A 113 -6.97 3.19 -0.70
C ARG A 113 -5.76 3.74 -1.44
N TRP A 114 -5.57 3.33 -2.68
CA TRP A 114 -4.51 3.85 -3.55
C TRP A 114 -4.65 5.37 -3.75
N LEU A 115 -5.85 5.84 -4.10
CA LEU A 115 -6.10 7.27 -4.35
C LEU A 115 -5.83 8.12 -3.10
N ILE A 116 -6.28 7.64 -1.92
CA ILE A 116 -6.00 8.32 -0.65
C ILE A 116 -4.49 8.40 -0.36
N ASN A 117 -3.75 7.31 -0.60
CA ASN A 117 -2.31 7.30 -0.36
C ASN A 117 -1.57 8.25 -1.32
N LEU A 118 -1.96 8.26 -2.59
CA LEU A 118 -1.41 9.15 -3.61
C LEU A 118 -1.63 10.62 -3.21
N VAL A 119 -2.87 10.97 -2.87
CA VAL A 119 -3.25 12.32 -2.45
C VAL A 119 -2.50 12.73 -1.18
N LYS A 120 -2.42 11.87 -0.17
CA LYS A 120 -1.65 12.15 1.05
C LYS A 120 -0.16 12.35 0.77
N GLY A 121 0.42 11.53 -0.09
CA GLY A 121 1.82 11.66 -0.49
C GLY A 121 2.09 12.97 -1.21
N ALA A 122 1.21 13.36 -2.14
CA ALA A 122 1.33 14.60 -2.88
C ALA A 122 1.11 15.83 -1.98
N ALA A 123 0.08 15.82 -1.12
CA ALA A 123 -0.19 16.85 -0.13
C ALA A 123 1.00 17.07 0.81
N ALA A 124 1.61 15.99 1.33
CA ALA A 124 2.77 16.07 2.20
C ALA A 124 4.01 16.63 1.48
N LYS A 125 4.19 16.30 0.19
CA LYS A 125 5.36 16.72 -0.59
C LYS A 125 5.27 18.17 -1.07
N HIS A 126 4.07 18.66 -1.34
CA HIS A 126 3.85 19.94 -2.03
C HIS A 126 3.06 20.94 -1.18
N GLY A 127 2.63 20.57 0.03
CA GLY A 127 2.03 21.47 1.01
C GLY A 127 0.62 21.94 0.68
N PHE A 128 -0.12 21.21 -0.17
CA PHE A 128 -1.49 21.55 -0.53
C PHE A 128 -2.52 20.66 0.20
N GLU A 129 -3.71 21.20 0.43
CA GLU A 129 -4.83 20.49 1.04
C GLU A 129 -5.76 19.94 -0.05
N VAL A 130 -6.24 18.70 0.14
CA VAL A 130 -7.09 18.00 -0.84
C VAL A 130 -8.30 17.40 -0.17
N ALA A 131 -9.47 17.70 -0.72
CA ALA A 131 -10.70 16.96 -0.45
C ALA A 131 -10.93 15.93 -1.56
N LEU A 132 -11.19 14.69 -1.17
CA LEU A 132 -11.51 13.60 -2.10
C LEU A 132 -12.86 12.99 -1.73
N VAL A 133 -13.81 13.04 -2.66
CA VAL A 133 -15.15 12.45 -2.53
C VAL A 133 -15.26 11.25 -3.46
N MET A 134 -15.70 10.11 -2.93
CA MET A 134 -15.88 8.87 -3.68
C MET A 134 -17.21 8.21 -3.29
N CYS A 135 -18.07 7.96 -4.26
CA CYS A 135 -19.37 7.30 -4.08
C CYS A 135 -19.44 5.98 -4.84
N GLY A 136 -20.09 4.98 -4.25
CA GLY A 136 -20.04 3.60 -4.77
C GLY A 136 -21.27 2.75 -4.49
N LYS A 137 -22.43 3.35 -4.18
CA LYS A 137 -23.64 2.59 -3.85
C LYS A 137 -24.70 2.61 -4.97
N VAL A 138 -25.01 3.76 -5.57
CA VAL A 138 -25.96 3.89 -6.70
C VAL A 138 -25.61 5.14 -7.52
N ILE A 139 -25.23 4.99 -8.79
CA ILE A 139 -24.84 6.11 -9.69
C ILE A 139 -26.01 7.09 -9.90
N ASN A 140 -27.25 6.62 -9.76
CA ASN A 140 -28.48 7.39 -10.01
C ASN A 140 -29.16 7.99 -8.77
N GLU A 141 -28.63 7.80 -7.55
CA GLU A 141 -29.19 8.44 -6.34
C GLU A 141 -28.38 9.66 -5.88
N ASP A 142 -27.24 9.95 -6.52
CA ASP A 142 -26.35 11.05 -6.15
C ASP A 142 -26.66 12.35 -6.93
N ALA A 143 -27.95 12.65 -7.11
CA ALA A 143 -28.38 13.95 -7.63
C ALA A 143 -27.92 15.13 -6.74
N SER A 144 -27.56 14.86 -5.48
CA SER A 144 -27.06 15.83 -4.51
C SER A 144 -25.57 16.14 -4.64
N LEU A 145 -24.75 15.32 -5.33
CA LEU A 145 -23.34 15.64 -5.58
C LEU A 145 -23.18 16.80 -6.57
N GLY A 146 -24.16 17.03 -7.44
CA GLY A 146 -24.17 18.16 -8.36
C GLY A 146 -24.43 19.54 -7.72
N PHE A 147 -24.76 19.59 -6.43
CA PHE A 147 -25.17 20.83 -5.75
C PHE A 147 -24.11 21.46 -4.84
N THR A 148 -22.93 20.87 -4.74
CA THR A 148 -21.82 21.49 -3.99
C THR A 148 -20.82 22.08 -4.97
N HIS A 149 -21.12 23.31 -5.39
CA HIS A 149 -20.25 24.38 -5.89
C HIS A 149 -21.00 25.20 -6.94
N THR A 150 -21.96 25.99 -6.48
CA THR A 150 -22.26 27.27 -7.11
C THR A 150 -22.14 28.31 -6.00
N THR A 151 -21.13 29.17 -6.15
CA THR A 151 -20.78 30.27 -5.26
C THR A 151 -21.94 31.22 -5.04
#